data_AF-A0A3Q9GB94-F1
#
_entry.id   AF-A0A3Q9GB94-F1
#
_cell.length_a   1.000
_cell.length_b   1.000
_cell.length_c   1.000
_cell.angle_alpha   90.00
_cell.angle_beta   90.00
_cell.angle_gamma   90.00
#
_symmetry.space_group_name_H-M   'P 1'
#
loop_
_entity.id
_entity.type
_entity.pdbx_description
1 polymer ?
#
loop_
_entity_poly.entity_id
_entity_poly.type
_entity_poly.pdbx_seq_one_letter_code
_entity_poly.pdbx_strand_id
1 'polypeptide(L)' 'MTELLEKPLPPADDDCCGGGACNPCVWDHYYAERKKWRLQQVELKAAEELKNSAIND' A
#
# COMPACT_ATOMS: atom_id res chain seq x y z
N MET A 1 -15.03 -11.02 4.31
CA MET A 1 -14.86 -9.60 3.97
C MET A 1 -13.42 -9.40 3.60
N THR A 2 -13.11 -9.03 2.36
CA THR A 2 -11.74 -8.62 2.02
C THR A 2 -11.55 -7.23 2.60
N GLU A 3 -10.80 -7.10 3.67
CA GLU A 3 -10.51 -5.79 4.25
C GLU A 3 -9.69 -4.98 3.23
N LEU A 4 -10.25 -3.84 2.80
CA LEU A 4 -9.55 -2.92 1.92
C LEU A 4 -8.47 -2.21 2.74
N LEU A 5 -7.22 -2.36 2.31
CA LEU A 5 -6.10 -1.66 2.90
C LEU A 5 -6.22 -0.18 2.55
N GLU A 6 -6.09 0.68 3.55
CA GLU A 6 -5.96 2.11 3.32
C GLU A 6 -4.55 2.45 2.84
N LYS A 7 -4.44 3.51 2.04
CA LYS A 7 -3.15 3.96 1.54
C LYS A 7 -2.35 4.55 2.71
N PRO A 8 -1.17 4.02 3.04
CA PRO A 8 -0.39 4.56 4.15
C PRO A 8 0.09 5.97 3.81
N LEU A 9 0.14 6.81 4.84
CA LEU A 9 0.68 8.17 4.77
C LEU A 9 2.19 8.14 4.95
N PRO A 10 2.96 8.90 4.15
CA PRO A 10 4.39 9.00 4.35
C PRO A 10 4.67 9.62 5.74
N PRO A 11 5.67 9.11 6.47
CA PRO A 11 6.13 9.77 7.69
C PRO A 11 6.69 11.16 7.35
N ALA A 12 6.75 12.06 8.32
CA ALA A 12 7.38 13.35 8.12
C ALA A 12 8.90 13.18 7.97
N ASP A 13 9.56 14.13 7.29
CA ASP A 13 11.00 14.05 7.03
C ASP A 13 11.84 14.08 8.34
N ASP A 14 11.27 14.64 9.41
CA ASP A 14 11.83 14.73 10.76
C ASP A 14 11.45 13.55 11.68
N ASP A 15 10.48 12.72 11.31
CA ASP A 15 10.14 11.47 12.03
C ASP A 15 11.25 10.41 11.90
N CYS A 16 12.12 10.56 10.91
CA CYS A 16 13.32 9.76 10.81
C CYS A 16 14.38 10.35 11.73
N CYS A 17 14.74 9.63 12.80
CA CYS A 17 15.76 10.04 13.77
C CYS A 17 17.15 10.21 13.13
N GLY A 18 17.36 11.33 12.45
CA GLY A 18 18.65 11.90 12.06
C GLY A 18 19.61 10.96 11.34
N GLY A 19 19.18 10.20 10.33
CA GLY A 19 20.10 9.48 9.44
C GLY A 19 20.31 7.99 9.75
N GLY A 20 19.24 7.26 10.08
CA GLY A 20 19.28 5.79 10.20
C GLY A 20 19.81 5.26 11.53
N ALA A 21 19.90 6.10 12.57
CA ALA A 21 20.34 5.68 13.90
C ALA A 21 19.27 4.89 14.67
N CYS A 22 17.98 5.13 14.40
CA CYS A 22 16.89 4.33 14.94
C CYS A 22 16.53 3.20 13.97
N ASN A 23 16.81 1.97 14.39
CA ASN A 23 16.33 0.76 13.75
C ASN A 23 15.19 0.18 14.62
N PRO A 24 13.97 0.01 14.10
CA PRO A 24 13.58 0.10 12.68
C PRO A 24 13.33 1.54 12.18
N CYS A 25 13.71 1.82 10.93
CA CYS A 25 13.43 3.09 10.27
C CYS A 25 11.92 3.23 10.00
N VAL A 26 11.32 4.38 10.30
CA VAL A 26 9.90 4.66 10.04
C VAL A 26 9.52 4.49 8.56
N TRP A 27 10.48 4.72 7.67
CA TRP A 27 10.32 4.52 6.23
C TRP A 27 10.21 3.05 5.85
N ASP A 28 10.89 2.13 6.54
CA ASP A 28 10.80 0.69 6.25
C ASP A 28 9.39 0.18 6.51
N HIS A 29 8.80 0.60 7.63
CA HIS A 29 7.40 0.31 7.95
C HIS A 29 6.46 0.90 6.88
N TYR A 30 6.64 2.17 6.53
CA TYR A 30 5.86 2.82 5.49
C TYR A 30 5.92 2.07 4.14
N TYR A 31 7.12 1.68 3.69
CA TYR A 31 7.27 0.97 2.42
C TYR A 31 6.70 -0.45 2.47
N ALA A 32 6.78 -1.14 3.62
CA ALA A 32 6.16 -2.45 3.80
C ALA A 32 4.63 -2.37 3.66
N GLU A 33 3.99 -1.44 4.36
CA GLU A 33 2.53 -1.24 4.27
C GLU A 33 2.12 -0.74 2.88
N ARG A 34 2.90 0.16 2.28
CA ARG A 34 2.64 0.67 0.93
C ARG A 34 2.72 -0.43 -0.12
N LYS A 35 3.64 -1.39 0.05
CA LYS A 35 3.76 -2.55 -0.82
C LYS A 35 2.49 -3.41 -0.76
N LYS A 36 2.00 -3.72 0.45
CA LYS A 36 0.74 -4.48 0.64
C LYS A 36 -0.43 -3.77 -0.03
N TRP A 37 -0.57 -2.47 0.21
CA TRP A 37 -1.61 -1.65 -0.42
C TRP A 37 -1.54 -1.71 -1.95
N ARG A 38 -0.35 -1.52 -2.53
CA ARG A 38 -0.16 -1.58 -4.00
C ARG A 38 -0.56 -2.92 -4.59
N LEU A 39 -0.20 -4.03 -3.95
CA LEU A 39 -0.58 -5.36 -4.41
C LEU A 39 -2.09 -5.53 -4.43
N GLN A 40 -2.77 -5.10 -3.37
CA GLN A 40 -4.24 -5.15 -3.32
C GLN A 40 -4.88 -4.27 -4.41
N GLN A 41 -4.34 -3.09 -4.70
CA GLN A 41 -4.88 -2.24 -5.79
C GLN A 41 -4.76 -2.91 -7.17
N VAL A 42 -3.66 -3.64 -7.42
CA VAL A 42 -3.48 -4.39 -8.67
C VAL A 42 -4.52 -5.51 -8.77
N GLU A 43 -4.74 -6.27 -7.69
CA GLU A 43 -5.76 -7.32 -7.65
C GLU A 43 -7.18 -6.77 -7.86
N LEU A 44 -7.51 -5.65 -7.20
CA LEU A 44 -8.81 -4.98 -7.37
C LEU A 44 -9.03 -4.52 -8.80
N LYS A 45 -8.03 -3.90 -9.42
CA LYS A 45 -8.12 -3.45 -10.82
C LYS A 45 -8.31 -4.62 -11.77
N ALA A 46 -7.54 -5.70 -11.60
CA ALA A 46 -7.70 -6.90 -12.41
C ALA A 46 -9.10 -7.54 -12.23
N ALA A 47 -9.61 -7.59 -10.99
CA ALA A 47 -10.95 -8.08 -10.71
C ALA A 47 -12.06 -7.19 -11.29
N GLU A 48 -11.86 -5.87 -11.30
CA GLU A 48 -12.79 -4.91 -11.92
C GLU A 48 -12.82 -5.06 -13.44
N GLU A 49 -11.66 -5.19 -14.08
CA GLU A 49 -11.55 -5.44 -15.52
C GLU A 49 -12.26 -6.74 -15.92
N LEU A 50 -12.06 -7.83 -15.16
CA LEU A 50 -12.76 -9.11 -15.38
C LEU A 50 -14.28 -8.97 -15.22
N LYS A 51 -14.74 -8.30 -14.15
CA LYS A 51 -16.18 -8.06 -13.94
C LYS A 51 -16.79 -7.23 -15.07
N ASN A 52 -16.11 -6.19 -15.51
CA ASN A 52 -16.60 -5.34 -16.59
C ASN A 52 -16.67 -6.12 -17.91
N SER A 53 -15.72 -7.01 -18.19
CA SER A 53 -15.84 -7.90 -19.35
C SER A 53 -17.01 -8.89 -19.25
N ALA A 54 -17.27 -9.45 -18.06
CA ALA A 54 -18.34 -10.42 -17.85
C ALA A 54 -19.77 -9.83 -17.82
N ILE A 55 -19.91 -8.51 -17.63
CA ILE A 55 -21.21 -7.82 -17.64
C ILE A 55 -21.64 -7.41 -19.07
N ASN A 56 -20.70 -7.35 -20.02
CA ASN A 56 -20.95 -6.89 -21.39
C ASN A 56 -21.22 -8.02 -22.41
N ASP A 57 -21.41 -9.26 -21.94
CA ASP A 57 -21.86 -10.45 -22.70
C ASP A 57 -23.28 -10.87 -22.27
#